data_AF-A0A4P5VEN2-F1
#
_entry.id   AF-A0A4P5VEN2-F1
#
_cell.length_a   1.000
_cell.length_b   1.000
_cell.length_c   1.000
_cell.angle_alpha   90.00
_cell.angle_beta   90.00
_cell.angle_gamma   90.00
#
_symmetry.space_group_name_H-M   'P 1'
#
loop_
_entity.id
_entity.type
_entity.pdbx_description
1 polymer ?
#
loop_
_entity_poly.entity_id
_entity_poly.type
_entity_poly.pdbx_seq_one_letter_code
_entity_poly.pdbx_strand_id
1 'polypeptide(L)'
;MADPQSARRQRLHELVLALLSQRELELLDEDGSGSSAAAQGNPASWLERNRRVVQRYQALVRSAATLDALVEQEARELPSSHQL
;
A
#
# COMPACT_ATOMS: atom_id res chain seq x y z
N MET A 1 -3.75 5.24 -26.63
CA MET A 1 -4.72 5.32 -25.53
C MET A 1 -4.25 4.37 -24.44
N ALA A 2 -3.93 4.88 -23.24
CA ALA A 2 -3.56 4.01 -22.13
C ALA A 2 -4.79 3.18 -21.71
N ASP A 3 -4.59 1.89 -21.41
CA ASP A 3 -5.64 1.01 -20.92
C ASP A 3 -6.19 1.59 -19.59
N PRO A 4 -7.51 1.80 -19.43
CA PRO A 4 -8.09 2.34 -18.18
C PRO A 4 -7.68 1.55 -16.94
N GLN A 5 -7.46 0.24 -17.08
CA GLN A 5 -6.95 -0.59 -15.98
C GLN A 5 -5.50 -0.25 -15.63
N SER A 6 -4.67 0.06 -16.62
CA SER A 6 -3.28 0.48 -16.39
C SER A 6 -3.20 1.84 -15.70
N ALA A 7 -4.06 2.79 -16.08
CA ALA A 7 -4.14 4.11 -15.45
C ALA A 7 -4.56 4.00 -13.97
N ARG A 8 -5.55 3.15 -13.66
CA ARG A 8 -5.97 2.90 -12.29
C ARG A 8 -4.85 2.29 -11.43
N ARG A 9 -4.13 1.29 -11.96
CA ARG A 9 -2.97 0.72 -11.26
C ARG A 9 -1.90 1.76 -10.96
N GLN A 10 -1.65 2.68 -11.89
CA GLN A 10 -0.68 3.75 -11.72
C GLN A 10 -1.08 4.70 -10.58
N ARG A 11 -2.34 5.16 -10.55
CA ARG A 11 -2.84 6.01 -9.45
C ARG A 11 -2.76 5.33 -8.09
N LEU A 12 -3.15 4.06 -8.01
CA LEU A 12 -3.05 3.28 -6.78
C LEU A 12 -1.59 3.15 -6.32
N HIS A 13 -0.67 2.92 -7.25
CA HIS A 13 0.75 2.85 -6.95
C HIS A 13 1.28 4.17 -6.37
N GLU A 14 0.94 5.31 -6.98
CA GLU A 14 1.31 6.63 -6.50
C GLU A 14 0.74 6.94 -5.11
N LEU A 15 -0.53 6.59 -4.87
CA LEU A 15 -1.15 6.73 -3.55
C LEU A 15 -0.45 5.85 -2.50
N VAL A 16 -0.08 4.61 -2.85
CA VAL A 16 0.67 3.73 -1.94
C VAL A 16 2.05 4.31 -1.64
N LEU A 17 2.78 4.83 -2.62
CA LEU A 17 4.07 5.47 -2.41
C LEU A 17 3.94 6.70 -1.50
N ALA A 18 2.93 7.55 -1.70
CA ALA A 18 2.68 8.72 -0.87
C ALA A 18 2.30 8.35 0.58
N LEU A 19 1.55 7.27 0.77
CA LEU A 19 1.22 6.75 2.10
C LEU A 19 2.44 6.10 2.78
N LEU A 20 3.30 5.46 1.98
CA LEU A 20 4.55 4.85 2.45
C LEU A 20 5.56 5.92 2.86
N SER A 21 5.70 7.03 2.13
CA SER A 21 6.62 8.10 2.49
C SER A 21 6.27 8.82 3.80
N GLN A 22 5.01 8.73 4.24
CA GLN A 22 4.54 9.28 5.52
C GLN A 22 4.71 8.31 6.69
N ARG A 23 5.09 7.04 6.43
CA ARG A 23 5.18 6.00 7.44
C ARG A 23 6.47 5.21 7.28
N GLU A 24 7.29 5.18 8.31
CA GLU A 24 8.40 4.25 8.37
C GLU A 24 7.86 2.82 8.44
N LEU A 25 7.84 2.12 7.30
CA LEU A 25 7.73 0.67 7.32
C LEU A 25 9.11 0.10 7.56
N GLU A 26 9.22 -0.69 8.62
CA GLU A 26 10.32 -1.63 8.76
C GLU A 26 10.39 -2.48 7.49
N LEU A 27 11.50 -2.36 6.76
CA LEU A 27 11.80 -3.24 5.65
C LEU A 27 11.89 -4.68 6.19
N LEU A 28 11.44 -5.64 5.38
CA LEU A 28 11.66 -7.05 5.64
C LEU A 28 13.18 -7.25 5.61
N ASP A 29 13.81 -7.30 6.79
CA ASP A 29 15.26 -7.44 7.03
C ASP A 29 16.12 -7.25 5.77
N GLU A 30 16.54 -6.00 5.51
CA GLU A 30 17.36 -5.63 4.35
C GLU A 30 18.73 -6.34 4.40
N ASP A 31 19.27 -6.48 5.61
CA ASP A 31 20.37 -7.39 5.91
C ASP A 31 19.79 -8.79 6.08
N GLY A 32 20.38 -9.84 5.49
CA GLY A 32 19.95 -11.26 5.62
C GLY A 32 19.82 -11.83 7.04
N SER A 33 19.77 -10.98 8.07
CA SER A 33 19.37 -11.21 9.45
C SER A 33 18.09 -12.04 9.60
N GLY A 34 17.14 -12.00 8.68
CA GLY A 34 16.00 -12.93 8.72
C GLY A 34 16.41 -14.40 8.62
N SER A 35 17.42 -14.69 7.79
CA SER A 35 18.09 -15.99 7.72
C SER A 35 18.91 -16.24 9.00
N SER A 36 19.61 -15.24 9.53
CA SER A 36 20.34 -15.37 10.80
C SER A 36 19.44 -15.49 12.04
N ALA A 37 18.21 -14.96 12.06
CA ALA A 37 17.28 -15.05 13.19
C ALA A 37 16.58 -16.41 13.21
N ALA A 38 16.28 -16.95 12.02
CA ALA A 38 15.90 -18.34 11.86
C ALA A 38 17.07 -19.29 12.22
N ALA A 39 18.31 -18.95 11.85
CA ALA A 39 19.51 -19.74 12.17
C ALA A 39 19.97 -19.61 13.64
N GLN A 40 19.70 -18.48 14.31
CA GLN A 40 19.99 -18.24 15.73
C GLN A 40 18.88 -18.78 16.66
N GLY A 41 17.96 -19.59 16.13
CA GLY A 41 16.99 -20.34 16.94
C GLY A 41 15.72 -19.59 17.34
N ASN A 42 15.40 -18.44 16.74
CA ASN A 42 14.13 -17.74 16.98
C ASN A 42 13.29 -17.48 15.70
N PRO A 43 12.97 -18.53 14.91
CA PRO A 43 12.19 -18.40 13.68
C PRO A 43 10.76 -17.89 13.93
N ALA A 44 10.19 -18.16 15.10
CA ALA A 44 8.84 -17.71 15.46
C ALA A 44 8.77 -16.17 15.56
N SER A 45 9.76 -15.53 16.17
CA SER A 45 9.81 -14.07 16.27
C SER A 45 9.96 -13.38 14.91
N TRP A 46 10.79 -13.95 14.04
CA TRP A 46 10.96 -13.46 12.67
C TRP A 46 9.67 -13.59 11.87
N LEU A 47 9.01 -14.76 11.92
CA LEU A 47 7.75 -14.98 11.21
C LEU A 47 6.67 -14.00 11.67
N GLU A 48 6.57 -13.77 12.98
CA GLU A 48 5.60 -12.84 13.56
C GLU A 48 5.91 -11.38 13.16
N ARG A 49 7.20 -11.00 13.08
CA ARG A 49 7.61 -9.69 12.54
C ARG A 49 7.20 -9.54 11.07
N ASN A 50 7.50 -10.52 10.22
CA ASN A 50 7.11 -10.51 8.80
C ASN A 50 5.60 -10.40 8.64
N ARG A 51 4.84 -11.17 9.44
CA ARG A 51 3.38 -11.12 9.46
C ARG A 51 2.88 -9.70 9.77
N ARG A 52 3.45 -9.03 10.77
CA ARG A 52 3.10 -7.63 11.08
C ARG A 52 3.43 -6.67 9.95
N VAL A 53 4.60 -6.79 9.33
CA VAL A 53 5.01 -5.93 8.20
C VAL A 53 4.06 -6.09 7.01
N VAL A 54 3.75 -7.34 6.63
CA VAL A 54 2.81 -7.65 5.54
C VAL A 54 1.42 -7.12 5.85
N GLN A 55 0.93 -7.27 7.08
CA GLN A 55 -0.37 -6.73 7.49
C GLN A 55 -0.42 -5.19 7.38
N ARG A 56 0.66 -4.49 7.77
CA ARG A 56 0.77 -3.03 7.64
C ARG A 56 0.76 -2.61 6.18
N TYR A 57 1.54 -3.26 5.32
CA TYR A 57 1.54 -2.99 3.88
C TYR A 57 0.15 -3.21 3.26
N GLN A 58 -0.51 -4.33 3.58
CA GLN A 58 -1.87 -4.62 3.10
C GLN A 58 -2.88 -3.56 3.57
N ALA A 59 -2.75 -3.04 4.78
CA ALA A 59 -3.60 -1.95 5.25
C ALA A 59 -3.41 -0.68 4.41
N LEU A 60 -2.16 -0.33 4.06
CA LEU A 60 -1.88 0.82 3.20
C LEU A 60 -2.44 0.66 1.79
N VAL A 61 -2.28 -0.52 1.18
CA VAL A 61 -2.87 -0.79 -0.14
C VAL A 61 -4.39 -0.69 -0.12
N ARG A 62 -5.04 -1.21 0.94
CA ARG A 62 -6.50 -1.05 1.11
C ARG A 62 -6.88 0.42 1.26
N SER A 63 -6.15 1.20 2.05
CA SER A 63 -6.39 2.64 2.20
C SER A 63 -6.23 3.38 0.87
N ALA A 64 -5.19 3.11 0.08
CA ALA A 64 -5.00 3.69 -1.24
C ALA A 64 -6.16 3.34 -2.19
N ALA A 65 -6.63 2.09 -2.16
CA ALA A 65 -7.79 1.66 -2.95
C ALA A 65 -9.09 2.35 -2.55
N THR A 66 -9.31 2.56 -1.25
CA THR A 66 -10.45 3.35 -0.76
C THR A 66 -10.36 4.81 -1.20
N LEU A 67 -9.18 5.44 -1.10
CA LEU A 67 -8.99 6.82 -1.54
C LEU A 67 -9.23 6.98 -3.05
N ASP A 68 -8.67 6.09 -3.90
CA ASP A 68 -8.93 6.11 -5.35
C ASP A 68 -10.42 5.95 -5.66
N ALA A 69 -11.13 5.08 -4.94
CA ALA A 69 -12.58 4.90 -5.11
C ALA A 69 -13.38 6.15 -4.69
N LEU A 70 -13.00 6.82 -3.60
CA LEU A 70 -13.64 8.05 -3.15
C LEU A 70 -13.41 9.19 -4.15
N VAL A 71 -12.20 9.34 -4.69
CA VAL A 71 -11.88 10.35 -5.72
C VAL A 71 -12.63 10.06 -7.02
N GLU A 72 -12.74 8.81 -7.43
CA GLU A 72 -13.53 8.41 -8.60
C GLU A 72 -15.02 8.70 -8.40
N GLN A 73 -15.55 8.49 -7.19
CA GLN A 73 -16.92 8.85 -6.85
C GLN A 73 -17.12 10.37 -6.92
N GLU A 74 -16.23 11.15 -6.30
CA GLU A 74 -16.26 12.62 -6.33
C GLU A 74 -16.20 13.14 -7.78
N ALA A 75 -15.31 12.59 -8.62
CA ALA A 75 -15.21 12.95 -10.04
C ALA A 75 -16.48 12.62 -10.83
N ARG A 76 -17.21 11.56 -10.46
CA ARG A 76 -18.49 11.20 -11.06
C ARG A 76 -19.64 12.09 -10.58
N GLU A 77 -19.56 12.63 -9.37
CA GLU A 77 -20.53 13.58 -8.81
C GLU A 77 -20.31 15.02 -9.34
N LEU A 78 -19.09 15.35 -9.75
CA LEU A 78 -18.69 16.67 -10.26
C LEU A 78 -19.18 17.13 -11.66
N PRO A 79 -20.00 16.41 -12.46
CA PRO A 79 -20.57 16.96 -13.70
C PRO A 79 -22.09 17.20 -13.60
N SER A 80 -22.55 18.11 -12.73
CA SER A 80 -23.93 18.65 -12.80
C SER A 80 -24.20 19.99 -12.08
N SER A 81 -23.27 20.54 -11.30
CA SER A 81 -23.54 21.73 -10.45
C SER A 81 -23.15 23.09 -11.06
N HIS A 82 -22.60 23.13 -12.28
CA HIS A 82 -22.10 24.38 -12.90
C HIS A 82 -22.94 24.84 -14.12
N GLN A 83 -24.22 24.47 -14.17
CA GLN A 83 -25.19 24.94 -15.16
C GLN A 83 -26.56 25.26 -14.52
N LEU A 84 -26.61 26.27 -13.64
CA LEU A 84 -27.81 27.05 -13.32
C LEU A 84 -27.37 28.47 -12.93
#